data_AF-A0A3G2LGE2-F1
#
_entry.id   AF-A0A3G2LGE2-F1
#
_cell.length_a   1.000
_cell.length_b   1.000
_cell.length_c   1.000
_cell.angle_alpha   90.00
_cell.angle_beta   90.00
_cell.angle_gamma   90.00
#
_symmetry.space_group_name_H-M   'P 1'
#
loop_
_entity.id
_entity.type
_entity.pdbx_description
1 polymer ?
#
loop_
_entity_poly.entity_id
_entity_poly.type
_entity_poly.pdbx_seq_one_letter_code
_entity_poly.pdbx_strand_id
1 'polypeptide(L)'
;MAKVLAALLVLVTIAAVPLLTAADDGQYSTKYDNLDLDEIFNNERLFNKYVECLLDDGKERCTPEGVELKAMLPELLQTDCAKCHARQKARMDKIITFIRDNKKDVWEKLTAKYDP
;
A
#
# COMPACT_ATOMS: atom_id res chain seq x y z
N MET A 1 32.27 -36.10 -29.12
CA MET A 1 32.52 -36.79 -27.83
C MET A 1 33.16 -35.87 -26.77
N ALA A 2 32.72 -34.60 -26.67
CA ALA A 2 33.17 -33.66 -25.64
C ALA A 2 32.01 -33.10 -24.79
N LYS A 3 30.77 -33.51 -25.05
CA LYS A 3 29.57 -33.00 -24.36
C LYS A 3 29.06 -33.93 -23.25
N VAL A 4 29.55 -35.16 -23.18
CA VAL A 4 29.03 -36.18 -22.24
C VAL A 4 29.81 -36.21 -20.92
N LEU A 5 31.04 -35.68 -20.89
CA LEU A 5 31.87 -35.64 -19.67
C LEU A 5 31.54 -34.46 -18.73
N ALA A 6 30.92 -33.39 -19.23
CA ALA A 6 30.48 -32.27 -18.39
C ALA A 6 29.15 -32.56 -17.64
N ALA A 7 28.37 -33.53 -18.12
CA ALA A 7 27.06 -33.85 -17.56
C ALA A 7 27.11 -34.70 -16.27
N LEU A 8 28.25 -35.31 -15.96
CA LEU A 8 28.38 -36.26 -14.84
C LEU A 8 29.08 -35.70 -13.59
N LEU A 9 29.59 -34.46 -13.63
CA LEU A 9 30.20 -33.81 -12.45
C LEU A 9 29.28 -32.85 -11.69
N VAL A 10 28.06 -32.58 -12.17
CA VAL A 10 27.11 -31.67 -11.51
C VAL A 10 26.04 -32.42 -10.69
N LEU A 11 26.03 -33.76 -10.75
CA LEU A 11 24.97 -34.60 -10.18
C LEU A 11 25.10 -34.93 -8.67
N VAL A 12 26.09 -34.39 -7.93
CA VAL A 12 26.36 -34.84 -6.54
C VAL A 12 26.47 -33.71 -5.50
N THR A 13 26.01 -32.49 -5.78
CA THR A 13 25.95 -31.43 -4.76
C THR A 13 24.65 -30.62 -4.78
N ILE A 14 23.50 -31.29 -4.91
CA ILE A 14 22.23 -30.69 -4.47
C ILE A 14 21.96 -31.22 -3.07
N ALA A 15 22.77 -30.74 -2.12
CA ALA A 15 22.34 -30.69 -0.73
C ALA A 15 21.07 -29.83 -0.73
N ALA A 16 19.97 -30.44 -0.29
CA ALA A 16 18.70 -29.78 -0.09
C ALA A 16 18.88 -28.63 0.92
N VAL A 17 19.20 -27.45 0.40
CA VAL A 17 18.91 -26.20 1.08
C VAL A 17 17.45 -25.94 0.77
N PRO A 18 16.53 -25.97 1.74
CA PRO A 18 15.25 -25.32 1.52
C PRO A 18 15.59 -23.83 1.40
N LEU A 19 15.71 -23.34 0.16
CA LEU A 19 15.49 -21.94 -0.10
C LEU A 19 14.04 -21.68 0.29
N LEU A 20 13.83 -21.26 1.54
CA LEU A 20 12.69 -20.41 1.87
C LEU A 20 12.93 -19.10 1.12
N THR A 21 12.64 -19.09 -0.18
CA THR A 21 12.20 -17.86 -0.81
C THR A 21 10.84 -17.59 -0.20
N ALA A 22 10.80 -16.78 0.87
CA ALA A 22 9.61 -16.00 1.11
C ALA A 22 9.37 -15.26 -0.21
N ALA A 23 8.35 -15.68 -0.94
CA ALA A 23 7.83 -14.86 -2.02
C ALA A 23 7.55 -13.51 -1.34
N ASP A 24 8.20 -12.46 -1.81
CA ASP A 24 7.69 -11.14 -1.54
C ASP A 24 6.42 -11.07 -2.39
N ASP A 25 5.26 -11.35 -1.79
CA ASP A 25 3.97 -11.54 -2.48
C ASP A 25 3.50 -10.27 -3.24
N GLY A 26 4.34 -9.25 -3.34
CA GLY A 26 4.03 -7.93 -3.87
C GLY A 26 3.03 -7.16 -3.01
N GLN A 27 2.62 -7.69 -1.85
CA GLN A 27 1.60 -7.07 -1.00
C GLN A 27 2.13 -5.81 -0.30
N TYR A 28 1.25 -4.85 -0.03
CA TYR A 28 1.63 -3.67 0.75
C TYR A 28 1.91 -4.01 2.21
N SER A 29 2.79 -3.23 2.83
CA SER A 29 3.15 -3.39 4.24
C SER A 29 1.93 -3.33 5.17
N THR A 30 1.90 -4.21 6.17
CA THR A 30 0.86 -4.26 7.21
C THR A 30 1.16 -3.34 8.40
N LYS A 31 2.26 -2.58 8.36
CA LYS A 31 2.75 -1.73 9.46
C LYS A 31 1.69 -0.79 10.04
N TYR A 32 0.76 -0.31 9.20
CA TYR A 32 -0.26 0.67 9.56
C TYR A 32 -1.69 0.10 9.60
N ASP A 33 -1.83 -1.23 9.59
CA ASP A 33 -3.11 -1.92 9.62
C ASP A 33 -3.92 -1.70 10.91
N ASN A 34 -3.24 -1.30 11.98
CA ASN A 34 -3.82 -1.09 13.30
C ASN A 34 -4.04 0.38 13.64
N LEU A 35 -3.87 1.32 12.68
CA LEU A 35 -4.25 2.72 12.94
C LEU A 35 -5.76 2.79 13.22
N ASP A 36 -6.12 3.52 14.27
CA ASP A 36 -7.50 3.76 14.65
C ASP A 36 -8.13 4.80 13.71
N LEU A 37 -8.92 4.31 12.74
CA LEU A 37 -9.61 5.17 11.79
C LEU A 37 -10.71 5.99 12.46
N ASP A 38 -11.34 5.47 13.51
CA ASP A 38 -12.42 6.17 14.20
C ASP A 38 -11.87 7.34 15.02
N GLU A 39 -10.70 7.19 15.64
CA GLU A 39 -9.99 8.31 16.27
C GLU A 39 -9.68 9.41 15.24
N ILE A 40 -9.17 9.03 14.06
CA ILE A 40 -8.86 10.00 12.99
C ILE A 40 -10.13 10.72 12.52
N PHE A 41 -11.22 9.99 12.27
CA PHE A 41 -12.48 10.56 11.78
C PHE A 41 -13.14 11.50 12.79
N ASN A 42 -13.06 11.18 14.08
CA ASN A 42 -13.66 11.99 15.15
C ASN A 42 -12.78 13.15 15.61
N ASN A 43 -11.51 13.20 15.20
CA ASN A 43 -10.59 14.27 15.52
C ASN A 43 -10.35 15.15 14.29
N GLU A 44 -11.13 16.24 14.15
CA GLU A 44 -11.07 17.14 12.99
C GLU A 44 -9.66 17.68 12.72
N ARG A 45 -8.89 17.99 13.76
CA ARG A 45 -7.50 18.44 13.61
C ARG A 45 -6.62 17.35 13.01
N LEU A 46 -6.78 16.11 13.45
CA LEU A 46 -6.00 14.98 12.93
C LEU A 46 -6.41 14.64 11.51
N PHE A 47 -7.71 14.53 11.25
CA PHE A 47 -8.27 14.31 9.91
C PHE A 47 -7.75 15.35 8.90
N ASN A 48 -7.81 16.64 9.25
CA ASN A 48 -7.36 17.71 8.36
C ASN A 48 -5.87 17.62 8.05
N LYS A 49 -5.02 17.17 8.99
CA LYS A 49 -3.59 16.95 8.70
C LYS A 49 -3.37 15.87 7.64
N TYR A 50 -4.13 14.77 7.69
CA TYR A 50 -4.06 13.74 6.65
C TYR A 50 -4.54 14.26 5.31
N VAL A 51 -5.66 14.99 5.29
CA VAL A 51 -6.19 15.59 4.06
C VAL A 51 -5.21 16.58 3.46
N GLU A 52 -4.64 17.49 4.27
CA GLU A 52 -3.61 18.43 3.82
C GLU A 52 -2.41 17.69 3.23
N CYS A 53 -1.91 16.65 3.91
CA CYS A 53 -0.83 15.82 3.37
C CYS A 53 -1.16 15.27 1.98
N LEU A 54 -2.37 14.74 1.78
CA LEU A 54 -2.80 14.15 0.51
C LEU A 54 -3.05 15.20 -0.58
N LEU A 55 -3.48 16.41 -0.22
CA LEU A 55 -3.76 17.49 -1.18
C LEU A 55 -2.54 18.35 -1.52
N ASP A 56 -1.54 18.41 -0.65
CA ASP A 56 -0.27 19.11 -0.90
C ASP A 56 0.53 18.42 -2.02
N ASP A 57 1.52 19.08 -2.62
CA ASP A 57 2.41 18.48 -3.63
C ASP A 57 3.70 17.90 -3.00
N GLY A 58 4.11 18.43 -1.85
CA GLY A 58 5.24 17.98 -1.05
C GLY A 58 4.88 16.98 0.05
N LYS A 59 5.83 16.71 0.95
CA LYS A 59 5.70 15.74 2.06
C LYS A 59 5.82 16.38 3.44
N GLU A 60 6.06 17.68 3.51
CA GLU A 60 6.43 18.39 4.75
C GLU A 60 5.34 18.37 5.81
N ARG A 61 4.07 18.28 5.40
CA ARG A 61 2.91 18.22 6.28
C ARG A 61 2.42 16.81 6.58
N CYS A 62 3.12 15.80 6.08
CA CYS A 62 2.72 14.40 6.19
C CYS A 62 3.33 13.73 7.42
N THR A 63 2.54 12.90 8.08
CA THR A 63 3.07 11.87 8.97
C THR A 63 3.78 10.78 8.16
N PRO A 64 4.62 9.93 8.78
CA PRO A 64 5.26 8.82 8.08
C PRO A 64 4.25 7.92 7.34
N GLU A 65 3.11 7.58 7.96
CA GLU A 65 2.06 6.83 7.27
C GLU A 65 1.44 7.61 6.10
N GLY A 66 1.25 8.93 6.24
CA GLY A 66 0.68 9.77 5.19
C GLY A 66 1.61 9.85 3.96
N VAL A 67 2.93 9.89 4.19
CA VAL A 67 3.93 9.84 3.11
C VAL A 67 3.85 8.52 2.34
N GLU A 68 3.78 7.40 3.05
CA GLU A 68 3.68 6.07 2.44
C GLU A 68 2.37 5.93 1.66
N LEU A 69 1.22 6.28 2.26
CA LEU A 69 -0.08 6.28 1.59
C LEU A 69 -0.07 7.13 0.32
N LYS A 70 0.40 8.37 0.41
CA LYS A 70 0.48 9.30 -0.73
C LYS A 70 1.31 8.75 -1.89
N ALA A 71 2.41 8.06 -1.59
CA ALA A 71 3.25 7.45 -2.61
C ALA A 71 2.57 6.27 -3.31
N MET A 72 1.71 5.53 -2.60
CA MET A 72 1.01 4.36 -3.13
C MET A 72 -0.31 4.71 -3.85
N LEU A 73 -0.96 5.82 -3.49
CA LEU A 73 -2.29 6.19 -4.00
C LEU A 73 -2.46 6.13 -5.53
N PRO A 74 -1.52 6.63 -6.36
CA PRO A 74 -1.69 6.54 -7.82
C PRO A 74 -1.79 5.11 -8.33
N GLU A 75 -0.97 4.20 -7.79
CA GLU A 75 -1.00 2.78 -8.18
C GLU A 75 -2.23 2.07 -7.60
N LEU A 76 -2.59 2.39 -6.34
CA LEU A 76 -3.77 1.84 -5.68
C LEU A 76 -5.05 2.09 -6.51
N LEU A 77 -5.19 3.30 -7.06
CA LEU A 77 -6.34 3.67 -7.89
C LEU A 77 -6.28 3.04 -9.27
N GLN A 78 -5.11 2.98 -9.91
CA GLN A 78 -4.95 2.37 -11.24
C GLN A 78 -5.17 0.86 -11.25
N THR A 79 -4.89 0.19 -10.13
CA THR A 79 -4.90 -1.28 -10.03
C THR A 79 -6.04 -1.83 -9.18
N ASP A 80 -6.98 -0.97 -8.76
CA ASP A 80 -8.03 -1.32 -7.81
C ASP A 80 -7.49 -2.06 -6.57
N CYS A 81 -6.40 -1.54 -6.01
CA CYS A 81 -5.76 -2.09 -4.81
C CYS A 81 -5.32 -3.56 -5.00
N ALA A 82 -4.74 -3.91 -6.16
CA ALA A 82 -4.40 -5.30 -6.52
C ALA A 82 -3.52 -6.00 -5.47
N LYS A 83 -2.62 -5.25 -4.83
CA LYS A 83 -1.68 -5.72 -3.80
C LYS A 83 -2.21 -5.63 -2.37
N CYS A 84 -3.46 -5.17 -2.20
CA CYS A 84 -4.05 -5.01 -0.89
C CYS A 84 -4.64 -6.33 -0.39
N HIS A 85 -4.37 -6.67 0.87
CA HIS A 85 -5.06 -7.77 1.52
C HIS A 85 -6.47 -7.37 2.02
N ALA A 86 -7.27 -8.36 2.44
CA ALA A 86 -8.67 -8.15 2.80
C ALA A 86 -8.90 -7.03 3.83
N ARG A 87 -8.06 -6.99 4.88
CA ARG A 87 -8.11 -5.93 5.89
C ARG A 87 -7.83 -4.53 5.31
N GLN A 88 -6.83 -4.37 4.45
CA GLN A 88 -6.57 -3.09 3.78
C GLN A 88 -7.79 -2.69 2.93
N LYS A 89 -8.33 -3.59 2.09
CA LYS A 89 -9.52 -3.28 1.28
C LYS A 89 -10.71 -2.80 2.11
N ALA A 90 -11.02 -3.49 3.21
CA ALA A 90 -12.10 -3.10 4.12
C ALA A 90 -11.85 -1.72 4.78
N ARG A 91 -10.60 -1.42 5.12
CA ARG A 91 -10.22 -0.12 5.71
C ARG A 91 -10.33 1.02 4.69
N MET A 92 -9.91 0.77 3.45
CA MET A 92 -10.03 1.73 2.34
C MET A 92 -11.51 2.03 2.04
N ASP A 93 -12.36 1.00 1.99
CA ASP A 93 -13.81 1.16 1.82
C ASP A 93 -14.42 2.01 2.94
N LYS A 94 -14.02 1.78 4.20
CA LYS A 94 -14.43 2.59 5.35
C LYS A 94 -14.02 4.06 5.20
N ILE A 95 -12.78 4.33 4.78
CA ILE A 95 -12.26 5.70 4.58
C ILE A 95 -13.02 6.40 3.44
N ILE A 96 -13.14 5.75 2.29
CA ILE A 96 -13.83 6.29 1.12
C ILE A 96 -15.28 6.63 1.45
N THR A 97 -16.00 5.68 2.07
CA THR A 97 -17.40 5.87 2.48
C THR A 97 -17.53 7.03 3.47
N PHE A 98 -16.67 7.10 4.49
CA PHE A 98 -16.71 8.20 5.45
C PHE A 98 -16.50 9.57 4.77
N ILE A 99 -15.48 9.70 3.93
CA ILE A 99 -15.15 10.98 3.27
C ILE A 99 -16.27 11.38 2.30
N ARG A 100 -16.74 10.46 1.46
CA ARG A 100 -17.83 10.71 0.50
C ARG A 100 -19.11 11.18 1.20
N ASP A 101 -19.49 10.52 2.29
CA ASP A 101 -20.79 10.74 2.92
C ASP A 101 -20.77 11.93 3.89
N ASN A 102 -19.63 12.22 4.53
CA ASN A 102 -19.53 13.22 5.61
C ASN A 102 -18.65 14.43 5.28
N LYS A 103 -17.77 14.35 4.29
CA LYS A 103 -16.73 15.36 3.98
C LYS A 103 -16.70 15.68 2.49
N LYS A 104 -17.84 16.11 1.93
CA LYS A 104 -18.04 16.34 0.49
C LYS A 104 -16.99 17.26 -0.15
N ASP A 105 -16.60 18.34 0.51
CA ASP A 105 -15.60 19.27 -0.01
C ASP A 105 -14.21 18.62 -0.10
N VAL A 106 -13.87 17.76 0.87
CA VAL A 106 -12.63 16.97 0.86
C VAL A 106 -12.69 15.90 -0.22
N TRP A 107 -13.84 15.23 -0.36
CA TRP A 107 -14.07 14.25 -1.42
C TRP A 107 -13.79 14.85 -2.79
N GLU A 108 -14.43 15.97 -3.12
CA GLU A 108 -14.28 16.66 -4.41
C GLU A 108 -12.83 17.05 -4.70
N LYS A 109 -12.11 17.58 -3.69
CA LYS A 109 -10.69 17.96 -3.84
C LYS A 109 -9.79 16.75 -4.06
N LEU A 110 -10.02 15.65 -3.34
CA LEU A 110 -9.21 14.44 -3.48
C LEU A 110 -9.46 13.77 -4.83
N THR A 111 -10.72 13.64 -5.26
CA THR A 111 -11.04 13.08 -6.59
C THR A 111 -10.46 13.94 -7.69
N ALA A 112 -10.59 15.28 -7.62
CA ALA A 112 -10.00 16.16 -8.63
C ALA A 112 -8.47 16.04 -8.73
N LYS A 113 -7.78 15.63 -7.66
CA LYS A 113 -6.33 15.43 -7.65
C LYS A 113 -5.90 14.05 -8.15
N TYR A 114 -6.59 13.01 -7.71
CA TYR A 114 -6.14 11.62 -7.89
C TYR A 114 -6.92 10.82 -8.94
N ASP A 115 -8.14 11.25 -9.27
CA ASP A 115 -9.06 10.61 -10.23
C ASP A 115 -9.85 11.67 -11.04
N PRO A 116 -9.15 12.53 -11.82
CA PRO A 116 -9.77 13.61 -12.61
C PRO A 116 -10.48 13.14 -13.90
#